data_AF-X6NC96-F1
#
_entry.id   AF-X6NC96-F1
#
_cell.length_a   1.000
_cell.length_b   1.000
_cell.length_c   1.000
_cell.angle_alpha   90.00
_cell.angle_beta   90.00
_cell.angle_gamma   90.00
#
_symmetry.space_group_name_H-M   'P 1'
#
loop_
_entity.id
_entity.type
_entity.pdbx_description
1 polymer ?
#
loop_
_entity_poly.entity_id
_entity_poly.type
_entity_poly.pdbx_seq_one_letter_code
_entity_poly.pdbx_strand_id
1 'polypeptide(L)'
;MSGGLLKDCTVKKVPPNSDLSSRLVPIHAHDLKNNMWVLDDKSGVAGTVSDLKMSKTGKHGHAKFTYKLRMPHSGRAASAMHPGGDHLYQPVMEKLEI
;
A
#
# COMPACT_ATOMS: atom_id res chain seq x y z
N MET A 1 -0.37 -22.80 -13.10
CA MET A 1 -1.42 -22.04 -12.39
C MET A 1 -1.62 -20.72 -13.12
N SER A 2 -2.72 -20.56 -13.84
CA SER A 2 -3.11 -19.28 -14.47
C SER A 2 -3.51 -18.32 -13.35
N GLY A 3 -2.54 -17.50 -12.89
CA GLY A 3 -2.77 -16.46 -11.89
C GLY A 3 -3.85 -15.51 -12.39
N GLY A 4 -5.05 -15.62 -11.81
CA GLY A 4 -6.22 -14.87 -12.21
C GLY A 4 -5.93 -13.38 -12.10
N LEU A 5 -5.90 -12.70 -13.25
CA LEU A 5 -5.88 -11.25 -13.29
C LEU A 5 -7.14 -10.75 -12.58
N LEU A 6 -6.97 -9.75 -11.71
CA LEU A 6 -8.10 -9.08 -11.08
C LEU A 6 -8.99 -8.48 -12.18
N LYS A 7 -10.31 -8.52 -11.98
CA LYS A 7 -11.27 -7.87 -12.87
C LYS A 7 -10.87 -6.40 -13.01
N ASP A 8 -10.83 -5.90 -14.24
CA ASP A 8 -10.46 -4.51 -14.57
C ASP A 8 -8.97 -4.14 -14.39
N CYS A 9 -8.08 -5.14 -14.42
CA CYS A 9 -6.62 -4.93 -14.42
C CYS A 9 -5.99 -5.36 -15.74
N THR A 10 -5.00 -4.59 -16.22
CA THR A 10 -4.14 -4.94 -17.37
C THR A 10 -2.71 -5.20 -16.92
N VAL A 11 -2.03 -6.14 -17.57
CA VAL A 11 -0.60 -6.40 -17.30
C VAL A 11 0.22 -5.43 -18.14
N LYS A 12 0.95 -4.53 -17.48
CA LYS A 12 1.98 -3.73 -18.15
C LYS A 12 3.09 -4.67 -18.63
N LYS A 13 3.26 -4.83 -19.95
CA LYS A 13 4.40 -5.55 -20.50
C LYS A 13 5.66 -4.79 -20.13
N VAL A 14 6.51 -5.41 -19.31
CA VAL A 14 7.79 -4.84 -18.91
C VAL A 14 8.86 -5.37 -19.88
N PRO A 15 9.79 -4.54 -20.39
CA PRO A 15 10.87 -5.00 -21.25
C PRO A 15 11.68 -6.14 -20.60
N PRO A 16 12.25 -7.07 -21.40
CA PRO A 16 13.20 -8.06 -20.89
C PRO A 16 14.32 -7.39 -20.09
N ASN A 17 14.77 -8.02 -19.00
CA ASN A 17 15.83 -7.54 -18.10
C ASN A 17 15.50 -6.25 -17.30
N SER A 18 14.24 -5.87 -17.20
CA SER A 18 13.85 -4.78 -16.30
C SER A 18 13.96 -5.21 -14.84
N ASP A 19 14.55 -4.37 -13.99
CA ASP A 19 14.57 -4.58 -12.56
C ASP A 19 13.18 -4.36 -11.96
N LEU A 20 12.54 -5.45 -11.52
CA LEU A 20 11.24 -5.41 -10.86
C LEU A 20 11.36 -5.15 -9.36
N SER A 21 12.55 -5.33 -8.78
CA SER A 21 12.76 -5.19 -7.33
C SER A 21 12.67 -3.74 -6.85
N SER A 22 13.01 -2.77 -7.70
CA SER A 22 12.87 -1.33 -7.42
C SER A 22 11.43 -0.79 -7.47
N ARG A 23 10.43 -1.62 -7.76
CA ARG A 23 9.02 -1.19 -7.88
C ARG A 23 8.29 -1.04 -6.54
N LEU A 24 8.89 -1.53 -5.45
CA LEU A 24 8.38 -1.39 -4.10
C LEU A 24 9.41 -0.67 -3.24
N VAL A 25 9.02 0.50 -2.73
CA VAL A 25 9.84 1.30 -1.83
C VAL A 25 9.44 0.97 -0.39
N PRO A 26 10.35 0.48 0.47
CA PRO A 26 10.04 0.29 1.88
C PRO A 26 9.84 1.66 2.55
N ILE A 27 8.79 1.78 3.35
CA ILE A 27 8.47 2.97 4.15
C ILE A 27 8.12 2.55 5.57
N HIS A 28 8.26 3.44 6.56
CA HIS A 28 7.76 3.14 7.90
C HIS A 28 6.30 3.58 8.05
N ALA A 29 5.56 2.90 8.93
CA ALA A 29 4.17 3.27 9.22
C ALA A 29 4.02 4.70 9.76
N HIS A 30 5.04 5.24 10.43
CA HIS A 30 5.00 6.63 10.91
C HIS A 30 5.18 7.69 9.81
N ASP A 31 5.69 7.30 8.64
CA ASP A 31 5.87 8.19 7.48
C ASP A 31 4.57 8.32 6.66
N LEU A 32 3.53 7.53 6.99
CA LEU A 32 2.27 7.52 6.26
C LEU A 32 1.56 8.88 6.29
N LYS A 33 0.94 9.21 5.16
CA LYS A 33 0.05 10.36 4.99
C LYS A 33 -1.20 9.91 4.23
N ASN A 34 -2.31 10.63 4.42
CA ASN A 34 -3.49 10.40 3.59
C ASN A 34 -3.15 10.61 2.11
N ASN A 35 -3.78 9.84 1.24
CA ASN A 35 -3.55 9.73 -0.20
C ASN A 35 -2.21 9.10 -0.63
N MET A 36 -1.36 8.65 0.30
CA MET A 36 -0.22 7.81 -0.06
C MET A 36 -0.66 6.42 -0.53
N TRP A 37 0.10 5.84 -1.46
CA TRP A 37 -0.12 4.47 -1.92
C TRP A 37 0.68 3.50 -1.07
N VAL A 38 0.04 2.42 -0.64
CA VAL A 38 0.70 1.27 0.01
C VAL A 38 0.03 -0.04 -0.41
N LEU A 39 0.75 -1.14 -0.24
CA LEU A 39 0.17 -2.47 -0.42
C LEU A 39 -0.69 -2.85 0.78
N ASP A 40 -1.80 -3.53 0.51
CA ASP A 40 -2.59 -4.23 1.52
C ASP A 40 -1.83 -5.48 2.01
N ASP A 41 -1.71 -5.66 3.32
CA ASP A 41 -0.93 -6.76 3.91
C ASP A 41 -1.43 -8.16 3.50
N LYS A 42 -2.74 -8.29 3.25
CA LYS A 42 -3.38 -9.58 2.99
C LYS A 42 -3.37 -9.94 1.52
N SER A 43 -3.79 -9.00 0.69
CA SER A 43 -3.98 -9.23 -0.75
C SER A 43 -2.75 -8.83 -1.58
N GLY A 44 -1.82 -8.06 -1.01
CA GLY A 44 -0.71 -7.46 -1.75
C GLY A 44 -1.15 -6.41 -2.77
N VAL A 45 -2.44 -6.03 -2.77
CA VAL A 45 -2.99 -5.09 -3.75
C VAL A 45 -2.79 -3.65 -3.28
N ALA A 46 -2.36 -2.79 -4.21
CA ALA A 46 -2.16 -1.38 -3.93
C ALA A 46 -3.48 -0.65 -3.68
N GLY A 47 -3.47 0.22 -2.67
CA GLY A 47 -4.54 1.17 -2.41
C GLY A 47 -4.02 2.48 -1.84
N THR A 48 -4.92 3.45 -1.66
CA THR A 48 -4.60 4.76 -1.09
C THR A 48 -5.01 4.85 0.37
N VAL A 49 -4.11 5.33 1.22
CA VAL A 49 -4.35 5.58 2.65
C VAL A 49 -5.41 6.68 2.81
N SER A 50 -6.37 6.46 3.70
CA SER A 50 -7.39 7.41 4.09
C SER A 50 -7.74 7.25 5.57
N ASP A 51 -8.34 8.27 6.18
CA ASP A 51 -8.72 8.27 7.60
C ASP A 51 -7.54 7.91 8.55
N LEU A 52 -6.30 8.29 8.20
CA LEU A 52 -5.12 8.00 8.99
C LEU A 52 -5.21 8.64 10.39
N LYS A 53 -5.02 7.82 11.42
CA LYS A 53 -5.03 8.20 12.83
C LYS A 53 -3.84 7.62 13.55
N MET A 54 -3.15 8.46 14.31
CA MET A 54 -2.10 8.04 15.22
C MET A 54 -2.65 7.98 16.65
N SER A 55 -2.32 6.93 17.38
CA SER A 55 -2.58 6.80 18.82
C SER A 55 -1.31 6.37 19.55
N LYS A 56 -1.16 6.79 20.81
CA LYS A 56 -0.08 6.30 21.69
C LYS A 56 -0.63 5.18 22.58
N THR A 57 0.19 4.15 22.81
CA THR A 57 -0.19 3.04 23.70
C THR A 57 0.43 3.23 25.09
N GLY A 58 -0.30 3.83 26.02
CA GLY A 58 0.18 4.04 27.39
C GLY A 58 1.41 4.96 27.50
N LYS A 59 2.11 4.89 28.64
CA LYS A 59 3.23 5.81 28.97
C LYS A 59 4.50 5.54 28.16
N HIS A 60 4.78 4.28 27.83
CA HIS A 60 6.03 3.85 27.18
C HIS A 60 5.81 3.06 25.88
N GLY A 61 4.56 2.88 25.44
CA GLY A 61 4.29 2.10 24.23
C GLY A 61 4.47 2.90 22.96
N HIS A 62 4.74 2.17 21.88
CA HIS A 62 4.93 2.73 20.56
C HIS A 62 3.63 3.32 20.01
N ALA A 63 3.79 4.35 19.17
CA ALA A 63 2.69 4.90 18.39
C ALA A 63 2.10 3.82 17.48
N LYS A 64 0.77 3.77 17.39
CA LYS A 64 0.03 2.95 16.42
C LYS A 64 -0.61 3.85 15.38
N PHE A 65 -0.49 3.47 14.13
CA PHE A 65 -1.04 4.14 12.97
C PHE A 65 -2.17 3.27 12.42
N THR A 66 -3.40 3.77 12.51
CA THR A 66 -4.60 3.10 12.00
C THR A 66 -5.11 3.87 10.80
N TYR A 67 -5.44 3.17 9.71
CA TYR A 67 -5.96 3.80 8.50
C TYR A 67 -6.93 2.88 7.76
N LYS A 68 -7.67 3.46 6.81
CA LYS A 68 -8.39 2.72 5.78
C LYS A 68 -7.62 2.79 4.46
N LEU A 69 -7.38 1.64 3.86
CA LEU A 69 -6.77 1.50 2.55
C LEU A 69 -7.86 1.36 1.49
N ARG A 70 -8.05 2.39 0.65
CA ARG A 70 -9.05 2.39 -0.42
C ARG A 70 -8.46 1.78 -1.68
N MET A 71 -9.12 0.74 -2.19
CA MET A 71 -8.71 0.01 -3.37
C MET A 71 -9.45 0.53 -4.61
N PRO A 72 -8.78 1.17 -5.57
CA PRO A 72 -9.43 1.78 -6.72
C PRO A 72 -10.08 0.76 -7.66
N HIS A 73 -9.47 -0.41 -7.81
CA HIS A 73 -9.93 -1.45 -8.76
C HIS A 73 -11.24 -2.12 -8.33
N SER A 74 -11.56 -2.13 -7.03
CA SER A 74 -12.75 -2.82 -6.50
C SER A 74 -13.72 -1.90 -5.78
N GLY A 75 -13.36 -0.63 -5.55
CA GLY A 75 -14.12 0.29 -4.70
C GLY A 75 -14.17 -0.12 -3.22
N ARG A 76 -13.49 -1.20 -2.83
CA ARG A 76 -13.47 -1.70 -1.46
C ARG A 76 -12.47 -0.92 -0.61
N ALA A 77 -12.63 -0.99 0.71
CA ALA A 77 -11.66 -0.49 1.66
C ALA A 77 -11.31 -1.57 2.70
N ALA A 78 -10.03 -1.66 3.04
CA ALA A 78 -9.53 -2.48 4.15
C ALA A 78 -9.13 -1.56 5.32
N SER A 79 -9.27 -2.04 6.55
CA SER A 79 -8.76 -1.33 7.74
C SER A 79 -7.46 -1.98 8.19
N ALA A 80 -6.43 -1.17 8.41
CA ALA A 80 -5.10 -1.62 8.82
C ALA A 80 -4.63 -0.86 10.08
N MET A 81 -3.75 -1.50 10.85
CA MET A 81 -3.14 -0.92 12.05
C MET A 81 -1.71 -1.42 12.21
N HIS A 82 -0.76 -0.49 12.26
CA HIS A 82 0.67 -0.79 12.38
C HIS A 82 1.32 0.01 13.50
N PRO A 83 2.21 -0.59 14.30
CA PRO A 83 3.22 0.14 15.06
C PRO A 83 4.03 1.09 14.14
N GLY A 84 4.43 2.25 14.66
CA GLY A 84 5.16 3.25 13.86
C GLY A 84 6.48 2.77 13.25
N GLY A 85 7.12 1.77 13.84
CA GLY A 85 8.37 1.18 13.33
C GLY A 85 8.17 0.08 12.28
N ASP A 86 6.93 -0.32 11.99
CA ASP A 86 6.68 -1.35 10.98
C ASP A 86 7.08 -0.87 9.59
N HIS A 87 7.67 -1.78 8.82
CA HIS A 87 7.95 -1.58 7.40
C HIS A 87 6.74 -1.96 6.55
N LEU A 88 6.33 -1.03 5.70
CA LEU A 88 5.31 -1.19 4.68
C LEU A 88 5.95 -1.03 3.30
N TYR A 89 5.24 -1.43 2.25
CA TYR A 89 5.69 -1.27 0.88
C TYR A 89 4.83 -0.26 0.13
N GLN A 90 5.46 0.79 -0.37
CA GLN A 90 4.87 1.76 -1.27
C GLN A 90 5.17 1.37 -2.72
N PRO A 91 4.15 1.15 -3.57
CA PRO A 91 4.38 0.95 -4.99
C PRO A 91 4.80 2.25 -5.68
N VAL A 92 5.69 2.14 -6.66
CA VAL A 92 5.99 3.25 -7.58
C VAL A 92 4.79 3.43 -8.52
N MET A 93 4.12 4.58 -8.42
CA MET A 93 2.94 4.91 -9.21
C MET A 93 3.33 5.79 -10.40
N GLU A 94 2.92 5.39 -11.60
CA GLU A 94 3.13 6.13 -12.85
C GLU A 94 1.76 6.47 -13.46
N LYS A 95 1.53 7.74 -13.79
CA LYS A 95 0.36 8.15 -14.57
C LYS A 95 0.69 7.97 -16.05
N LEU A 96 -0.10 7.15 -16.74
CA LEU A 96 -0.06 7.05 -18.19
C LEU A 96 -1.12 8.00 -18.76
N GLU A 97 -0.70 8.94 -19.60
CA GLU A 97 -1.63 9.72 -20.42
C GLU A 97 -1.89 8.92 -21.70
N ILE A 98 -3.17 8.60 -21.94
CA ILE A 98 -3.66 7.89 -23.12
C ILE A 98 -4.53 8.86 -23.90
#